data_AF-A0AAV5V2R8-F1
#
_entry.id   AF-A0AAV5V2R8-F1
#
_cell.length_a   1.000
_cell.length_b   1.000
_cell.length_c   1.000
_cell.angle_alpha   90.00
_cell.angle_beta   90.00
_cell.angle_gamma   90.00
#
_symmetry.space_group_name_H-M   'P 1'
#
loop_
_entity.id
_entity.type
_entity.pdbx_description
1 polymer ?
#
loop_
_entity_poly.entity_id
_entity_poly.type
_entity_poly.pdbx_seq_one_letter_code
_entity_poly.pdbx_strand_id
1 'polypeptide(L)'
;SLIFYDVCFFFLRIYAPAPFSALYCEGPLCRLAIDKRILMSNHRSVPLVFVGSQVYFSVLQYSKIIMLLLLKQKQYFSTLGALFFFFALTIEVNAFGFGYFGRDADDAPTLTQQEPELQFLLQRGGTLFMFGNIGNAQYFRSEMFLLCL
;
A
#
# COMPACT_ATOMS: atom_id res chain seq x y z
N SER A 1 -11.33 13.77 -1.52
CA SER A 1 -12.56 13.43 -2.26
C SER A 1 -12.66 11.93 -2.45
N LEU A 2 -13.77 11.32 -2.02
CA LEU A 2 -14.05 9.87 -2.20
C LEU A 2 -13.90 9.44 -3.67
N ILE A 3 -14.37 10.27 -4.60
CA ILE A 3 -14.28 10.04 -6.05
C ILE A 3 -12.83 9.84 -6.52
N PHE A 4 -11.88 10.62 -6.01
CA PHE A 4 -10.48 10.48 -6.39
C PHE A 4 -9.91 9.13 -5.95
N TYR A 5 -10.31 8.66 -4.76
CA TYR A 5 -9.94 7.34 -4.28
C TYR A 5 -10.54 6.25 -5.17
N ASP A 6 -11.84 6.29 -5.44
CA ASP A 6 -12.50 5.29 -6.29
C ASP A 6 -11.88 5.22 -7.68
N VAL A 7 -11.54 6.37 -8.26
CA VAL A 7 -10.85 6.45 -9.55
C VAL A 7 -9.45 5.81 -9.46
N CYS A 8 -8.65 6.14 -8.45
CA CYS A 8 -7.33 5.52 -8.26
C CYS A 8 -7.43 4.00 -8.05
N PHE A 9 -8.40 3.55 -7.25
CA PHE A 9 -8.67 2.14 -6.98
C PHE A 9 -9.10 1.40 -8.25
N PHE A 10 -9.91 2.03 -9.09
CA PHE A 10 -10.30 1.47 -10.39
C PHE A 10 -9.10 1.30 -11.32
N PHE A 11 -8.20 2.28 -11.37
CA PHE A 11 -7.05 2.26 -12.28
C PHE A 11 -5.91 1.32 -11.86
N LEU A 12 -5.77 1.03 -10.57
CA LEU A 12 -4.70 0.19 -10.04
C LEU A 12 -5.20 -1.18 -9.58
N ARG A 13 -6.33 -1.28 -8.89
CA ARG A 13 -6.95 -2.56 -8.45
C ARG A 13 -5.92 -3.57 -7.93
N ILE A 14 -5.43 -3.33 -6.72
CA ILE A 14 -4.34 -4.10 -6.11
C ILE A 14 -4.91 -5.17 -5.18
N TYR A 15 -4.31 -6.36 -5.21
CA TYR A 15 -4.65 -7.54 -4.42
C TYR A 15 -3.39 -8.09 -3.74
N ALA A 16 -3.50 -8.54 -2.51
CA ALA A 16 -2.43 -9.28 -1.84
C ALA A 16 -2.74 -10.79 -1.96
N PRO A 17 -2.05 -11.55 -2.83
CA PRO A 17 -2.24 -12.99 -2.91
C PRO A 17 -1.60 -13.68 -1.69
N ALA A 18 -2.41 -13.95 -0.66
CA ALA A 18 -1.99 -14.82 0.43
C ALA A 18 -1.75 -16.25 -0.09
N PRO A 19 -0.73 -16.98 0.39
CA PRO A 19 0.20 -16.64 1.49
C PRO A 19 1.49 -15.93 1.05
N PHE A 20 1.60 -15.53 -0.22
CA PHE A 20 2.82 -14.98 -0.78
C PHE A 20 3.11 -13.55 -0.31
N SER A 21 4.38 -13.22 -0.17
CA SER A 21 4.83 -11.84 0.06
C SER A 21 4.84 -11.09 -1.27
N ALA A 22 3.66 -10.85 -1.83
CA ALA A 22 3.49 -10.27 -3.15
C ALA A 22 2.30 -9.31 -3.21
N LEU A 23 2.30 -8.47 -4.25
CA LEU A 23 1.16 -7.65 -4.64
C LEU A 23 0.82 -7.90 -6.10
N TYR A 24 -0.45 -8.12 -6.38
CA TYR A 24 -0.95 -8.28 -7.73
C TYR A 24 -1.78 -7.06 -8.12
N CYS A 25 -1.42 -6.41 -9.22
CA CYS A 25 -2.08 -5.21 -9.71
C CYS A 25 -2.82 -5.49 -11.03
N GLU A 26 -4.14 -5.33 -11.06
CA GLU A 26 -4.98 -5.73 -12.19
C GLU A 26 -5.59 -4.56 -12.97
N GLY A 27 -5.50 -3.33 -12.45
CA GLY A 27 -6.14 -2.17 -13.07
C GLY A 27 -5.51 -1.77 -14.41
N PRO A 28 -6.21 -0.96 -15.24
CA PRO A 28 -5.74 -0.55 -16.56
C PRO A 28 -4.30 -0.05 -16.60
N LEU A 29 -3.84 0.73 -15.61
CA LEU A 29 -2.45 1.23 -15.57
C LEU A 29 -1.44 0.10 -15.38
N CYS A 30 -1.81 -0.95 -14.64
CA CYS A 30 -0.97 -2.11 -14.39
C CYS A 30 -0.91 -3.09 -15.56
N ARG A 31 -1.78 -2.93 -16.56
CA ARG A 31 -1.74 -3.74 -17.80
C ARG A 31 -0.89 -3.11 -18.91
N LEU A 32 -0.49 -1.85 -18.76
CA LEU A 32 0.28 -1.10 -19.77
C LEU A 32 1.78 -1.45 -19.83
N ALA A 33 2.20 -2.55 -19.20
CA ALA A 33 3.60 -2.98 -19.12
C ALA A 33 4.57 -1.86 -18.66
N ILE A 34 4.08 -0.95 -17.82
CA ILE A 34 4.89 0.10 -17.21
C ILE A 34 5.91 -0.56 -16.28
N ASP A 35 7.13 -0.04 -16.28
CA ASP A 35 8.17 -0.52 -15.38
C ASP A 35 7.69 -0.53 -13.93
N LYS A 36 7.88 -1.68 -13.26
CA LYS A 36 7.41 -1.91 -11.88
C LYS A 36 7.93 -0.86 -10.91
N ARG A 37 9.16 -0.37 -11.09
CA ARG A 37 9.74 0.65 -10.21
C ARG A 37 9.04 1.98 -10.40
N ILE A 38 8.69 2.35 -11.64
CA ILE A 38 7.90 3.55 -11.91
C ILE A 38 6.53 3.42 -11.26
N LEU A 39 5.92 2.23 -11.36
CA LEU A 39 4.59 1.99 -10.79
C LEU A 39 4.57 1.93 -9.25
N MET A 40 5.67 1.54 -8.61
CA MET A 40 5.83 1.56 -7.14
C MET A 40 6.30 2.92 -6.61
N SER A 41 7.24 3.59 -7.30
CA SER A 41 7.89 4.82 -6.84
C SER A 41 7.12 6.09 -7.20
N ASN A 42 6.54 6.16 -8.40
CA ASN A 42 5.91 7.38 -8.92
C ASN A 42 4.42 7.47 -8.56
N HIS A 43 3.85 6.39 -8.04
CA HIS A 43 2.45 6.30 -7.68
C HIS A 43 2.32 6.16 -6.16
N ARG A 44 2.26 7.31 -5.49
CA ARG A 44 1.86 7.44 -4.07
C ARG A 44 0.55 6.70 -3.76
N SER A 45 -0.22 6.31 -4.78
CA SER A 45 -1.44 5.53 -4.70
C SER A 45 -1.27 4.09 -4.23
N VAL A 46 -0.15 3.40 -4.45
CA VAL A 46 -0.01 2.00 -3.96
C VAL A 46 0.06 1.94 -2.42
N PRO A 47 0.89 2.76 -1.74
CA PRO A 47 0.87 2.89 -0.28
C PRO A 47 -0.47 3.44 0.24
N LEU A 48 -1.08 4.38 -0.48
CA LEU A 48 -2.38 4.98 -0.12
C LEU A 48 -3.54 3.98 -0.23
N VAL A 49 -3.45 3.00 -1.12
CA VAL A 49 -4.47 1.94 -1.30
C VAL A 49 -4.40 0.92 -0.16
N PHE A 50 -3.19 0.49 0.23
CA PHE A 50 -3.00 -0.49 1.29
C PHE A 50 -3.20 0.07 2.69
N VAL A 51 -2.57 1.21 3.01
CA VAL A 51 -2.69 1.82 4.36
C VAL A 51 -3.92 2.72 4.45
N GLY A 52 -4.31 3.37 3.34
CA GLY A 52 -5.46 4.25 3.35
C GLY A 52 -6.79 3.51 3.52
N SER A 53 -7.05 2.37 2.89
CA SER A 53 -8.40 1.79 2.97
C SER A 53 -8.85 1.45 4.40
N GLN A 54 -8.00 0.84 5.22
CA GLN A 54 -8.35 0.46 6.60
C GLN A 54 -8.16 1.62 7.59
N VAL A 55 -7.06 2.36 7.48
CA VAL A 55 -6.79 3.43 8.45
C VAL A 55 -7.55 4.71 8.12
N TYR A 56 -7.77 5.06 6.85
CA TYR A 56 -8.59 6.22 6.48
C TYR A 56 -10.06 6.01 6.84
N PHE A 57 -10.60 4.80 6.65
CA PHE A 57 -11.97 4.50 7.08
C PHE A 57 -12.11 4.60 8.60
N SER A 58 -11.14 4.06 9.34
CA SER A 58 -11.08 4.19 10.79
C SER A 58 -10.95 5.65 11.21
N VAL A 59 -10.02 6.42 10.64
CA VAL A 59 -9.83 7.85 10.91
C VAL A 59 -11.05 8.68 10.51
N LEU A 60 -11.78 8.35 9.45
CA LEU A 60 -13.03 9.03 9.09
C LEU A 60 -14.18 8.71 10.07
N GLN A 61 -14.29 7.47 10.52
CA GLN A 61 -15.23 7.06 11.57
C GLN A 61 -14.89 7.76 12.90
N TYR A 62 -13.63 7.72 13.30
CA TYR A 62 -13.14 8.34 14.53
C TYR A 62 -13.15 9.87 14.45
N SER A 63 -12.84 10.49 13.32
CA SER A 63 -12.86 11.96 13.18
C SER A 63 -14.27 12.54 13.30
N LYS A 64 -15.33 11.81 12.94
CA LYS A 64 -16.71 12.22 13.22
C LYS A 64 -17.01 12.21 14.73
N ILE A 65 -16.61 11.15 15.41
CA ILE A 65 -16.76 11.01 16.88
C ILE A 65 -15.92 12.06 17.61
N ILE A 66 -14.69 12.25 17.16
CA ILE A 66 -13.73 13.22 17.68
C ILE A 66 -14.22 14.66 17.40
N MET A 67 -14.75 14.98 16.22
CA MET A 67 -15.36 16.30 15.97
C MET A 67 -16.55 16.58 16.89
N LEU A 68 -17.40 15.58 17.16
CA LEU A 68 -18.50 15.71 18.12
C LEU A 68 -18.01 15.95 19.56
N LEU A 69 -16.87 15.35 19.94
CA LEU A 69 -16.24 15.58 21.25
C LEU A 69 -15.47 16.92 21.32
N LEU A 70 -14.90 17.39 20.21
CA LEU A 70 -14.08 18.59 20.09
C LEU A 70 -14.84 19.91 20.17
N LEU A 71 -16.12 19.92 19.79
CA LEU A 71 -16.99 21.11 19.92
C LEU A 71 -17.07 21.63 21.37
N LYS A 72 -16.64 20.84 22.36
CA LYS A 72 -16.73 21.16 23.78
C LYS A 72 -15.42 21.59 24.45
N GLN A 73 -14.23 21.47 23.82
CA GLN A 73 -12.97 21.69 24.55
C GLN A 73 -11.78 22.20 23.68
N LYS A 74 -11.34 23.43 23.97
CA LYS A 74 -10.25 24.15 23.27
C LYS A 74 -8.86 23.48 23.40
N GLN A 75 -8.68 22.59 24.36
CA GLN A 75 -7.37 22.00 24.71
C GLN A 75 -6.99 20.76 23.87
N TYR A 76 -7.95 20.15 23.16
CA TYR A 76 -7.70 18.95 22.35
C TYR A 76 -7.10 19.22 20.96
N PHE A 77 -7.10 20.47 20.49
CA PHE A 77 -6.64 20.83 19.14
C PHE A 77 -5.14 20.54 18.94
N SER A 78 -4.31 20.72 19.98
CA SER A 78 -2.87 20.46 19.91
C SER A 78 -2.56 18.96 19.77
N THR A 79 -3.19 18.12 20.60
CA THR A 79 -3.00 16.66 20.56
C THR A 79 -3.51 16.05 19.25
N LEU A 80 -4.66 16.53 18.76
CA LEU A 80 -5.19 16.08 17.48
C LEU A 80 -4.29 16.48 16.31
N GLY A 81 -3.77 17.71 16.33
CA GLY A 81 -2.81 18.18 15.35
C GLY A 81 -1.54 17.31 15.33
N ALA A 82 -1.01 16.98 16.51
CA ALA A 82 0.12 16.05 16.63
C ALA A 82 -0.21 14.66 16.06
N LEU A 83 -1.39 14.10 16.37
CA LEU A 83 -1.81 12.80 15.85
C LEU A 83 -1.94 12.80 14.32
N PHE A 84 -2.55 13.84 13.73
CA PHE A 84 -2.61 13.97 12.27
C PHE A 84 -1.22 14.14 11.65
N PHE A 85 -0.33 14.87 12.30
CA PHE A 85 1.05 15.03 11.84
C PHE A 85 1.80 13.70 11.83
N PHE A 86 1.74 12.92 12.91
CA PHE A 86 2.34 11.58 12.95
C PHE A 86 1.75 10.66 11.89
N PHE A 87 0.43 10.67 11.71
CA PHE A 87 -0.22 9.86 10.68
C PHE A 87 0.24 10.23 9.26
N ALA A 88 0.35 11.53 8.96
CA ALA A 88 0.87 12.02 7.69
C ALA A 88 2.33 11.59 7.48
N LEU A 89 3.16 11.68 8.53
CA LEU A 89 4.55 11.23 8.50
C LEU A 89 4.64 9.74 8.21
N THR A 90 3.84 8.89 8.88
CA THR A 90 3.81 7.44 8.63
C THR A 90 3.41 7.13 7.19
N ILE A 91 2.42 7.84 6.62
CA ILE A 91 2.03 7.65 5.22
C ILE A 91 3.19 7.99 4.26
N GLU A 92 3.88 9.12 4.47
CA GLU A 92 4.99 9.54 3.61
C GLU A 92 6.18 8.57 3.73
N VAL A 93 6.50 8.12 4.95
CA VAL A 93 7.55 7.13 5.20
C VAL A 93 7.21 5.78 4.54
N ASN A 94 5.96 5.34 4.65
CA ASN A 94 5.46 4.14 3.97
C ASN A 94 5.56 4.28 2.45
N ALA A 95 5.19 5.44 1.91
CA ALA A 95 5.28 5.68 0.47
C ALA A 95 6.73 5.66 -0.04
N PHE A 96 7.65 6.26 0.70
CA PHE A 96 9.08 6.17 0.42
C PHE A 96 9.57 4.72 0.53
N GLY A 97 9.13 4.01 1.59
CA GLY A 97 9.46 2.62 1.85
C GLY A 97 9.12 1.71 0.68
N PHE A 98 7.87 1.76 0.19
CA PHE A 98 7.45 1.03 -1.01
C PHE A 98 8.25 1.41 -2.26
N GLY A 99 8.56 2.70 -2.44
CA GLY A 99 9.36 3.14 -3.60
C GLY A 99 10.80 2.62 -3.59
N TYR A 100 11.41 2.49 -2.41
CA TYR A 100 12.80 2.07 -2.27
C TYR A 100 12.96 0.55 -2.08
N PHE A 101 12.17 -0.03 -1.18
CA PHE A 101 12.23 -1.44 -0.78
C PHE A 101 11.24 -2.34 -1.53
N GLY A 102 10.19 -1.78 -2.15
CA GLY A 102 9.18 -2.50 -2.94
C GLY A 102 9.67 -2.96 -4.31
N ARG A 103 10.93 -3.43 -4.39
CA ARG A 103 11.49 -4.07 -5.58
C ARG A 103 11.27 -5.58 -5.49
N ASP A 104 11.20 -6.23 -6.66
CA ASP A 104 11.11 -7.68 -6.71
C ASP A 104 12.33 -8.33 -6.04
N ALA A 105 12.11 -9.47 -5.39
CA ALA A 105 13.15 -10.32 -4.86
C ALA A 105 13.97 -10.96 -5.99
N ASP A 106 15.20 -11.35 -5.68
CA ASP A 106 16.11 -11.92 -6.68
C ASP A 106 15.62 -13.27 -7.21
N ASP A 107 14.87 -14.01 -6.39
CA ASP A 107 14.25 -15.30 -6.71
C ASP A 107 12.82 -15.17 -7.28
N ALA A 108 12.31 -13.95 -7.49
CA ALA A 108 10.98 -13.71 -8.02
C ALA A 108 10.67 -14.46 -9.33
N PRO A 109 11.57 -14.54 -10.34
CA PRO A 109 11.30 -15.29 -11.57
C PRO A 109 11.10 -16.78 -11.31
N THR A 110 11.90 -17.35 -10.40
CA THR A 110 11.85 -18.76 -10.02
C THR A 110 10.56 -19.07 -9.28
N LEU A 111 10.22 -18.27 -8.27
CA LEU A 111 8.98 -18.44 -7.48
C LEU A 111 7.75 -18.33 -8.37
N THR A 112 7.74 -17.35 -9.27
CA THR A 112 6.60 -17.14 -10.16
C THR A 112 6.42 -18.31 -11.12
N GLN A 113 7.49 -18.99 -11.55
CA GLN A 113 7.41 -20.18 -12.43
C GLN A 113 7.00 -21.45 -11.68
N GLN A 114 7.39 -21.58 -10.41
CA GLN A 114 7.12 -22.77 -9.60
C GLN A 114 5.69 -22.82 -9.09
N GLU A 115 5.10 -21.66 -8.77
CA GLU A 115 3.79 -21.57 -8.12
C GLU A 115 2.66 -21.35 -9.14
N PRO A 116 1.75 -22.33 -9.35
CA PRO A 116 0.72 -22.25 -10.37
C PRO A 116 -0.30 -21.12 -10.10
N GLU A 117 -0.53 -20.76 -8.83
CA GLU A 117 -1.41 -19.65 -8.46
C GLU A 117 -0.84 -18.30 -8.93
N LEU A 118 0.48 -18.12 -8.84
CA LEU A 118 1.15 -16.91 -9.32
C LEU A 118 1.11 -16.84 -10.86
N GLN A 119 1.28 -17.97 -11.53
CA GLN A 119 1.08 -18.07 -12.98
C GLN A 119 -0.34 -17.72 -13.40
N PHE A 120 -1.34 -18.22 -12.68
CA PHE A 120 -2.75 -17.89 -12.94
C PHE A 120 -3.00 -16.37 -12.85
N LEU A 121 -2.40 -15.70 -11.86
CA LEU A 121 -2.50 -14.23 -11.74
C LEU A 121 -1.82 -13.50 -12.91
N LEU A 122 -0.64 -13.96 -13.35
CA LEU A 122 0.02 -13.39 -14.53
C LEU A 122 -0.80 -13.58 -15.81
N GLN A 123 -1.44 -14.73 -15.99
CA GLN A 123 -2.28 -15.02 -17.17
C GLN A 123 -3.48 -14.06 -17.31
N ARG A 124 -3.91 -13.44 -16.21
CA ARG A 124 -4.96 -12.40 -16.23
C ARG A 124 -4.48 -11.05 -16.79
N GLY A 125 -3.19 -10.91 -17.09
CA GLY A 125 -2.60 -9.75 -17.76
C GLY A 125 -2.28 -8.57 -16.83
N GLY A 126 -2.30 -8.78 -15.51
CA GLY A 126 -1.87 -7.80 -14.52
C GLY A 126 -0.37 -7.83 -14.25
N THR A 127 0.09 -6.95 -13.37
CA THR A 127 1.49 -6.89 -12.91
C THR A 127 1.61 -7.49 -11.52
N LEU A 128 2.50 -8.48 -11.37
CA LEU A 128 2.85 -9.07 -10.07
C LEU A 128 4.15 -8.44 -9.53
N PHE A 129 4.09 -7.92 -8.32
CA PHE A 129 5.24 -7.47 -7.51
C PHE A 129 5.55 -8.58 -6.51
N MET A 130 6.72 -9.19 -6.60
CA MET A 130 7.06 -10.37 -5.82
C MET A 130 8.21 -10.02 -4.87
N PHE A 131 7.89 -9.77 -3.60
CA PHE A 131 8.88 -9.31 -2.63
C PHE A 131 9.68 -10.45 -1.99
N GLY A 132 9.31 -11.70 -2.26
CA GLY A 132 10.04 -12.90 -1.86
C GLY A 132 9.12 -14.05 -1.46
N ASN A 133 9.70 -15.13 -0.97
CA ASN A 133 8.97 -16.33 -0.58
C ASN A 133 8.06 -16.09 0.66
N ILE A 134 7.19 -17.05 0.96
CA ILE A 134 6.30 -17.04 2.12
C ILE A 134 7.12 -16.82 3.40
N GLY A 135 6.79 -15.76 4.14
CA GLY A 135 7.51 -15.37 5.36
C GLY A 135 8.88 -14.73 5.16
N ASN A 136 9.34 -14.56 3.91
CA ASN A 136 10.64 -13.97 3.60
C ASN A 136 10.54 -12.94 2.48
N ALA A 137 10.07 -11.74 2.81
CA ALA A 137 10.05 -10.59 1.91
C ALA A 137 11.44 -9.93 1.88
N GLN A 138 12.37 -10.42 1.06
CA GLN A 138 13.82 -10.14 1.08
C GLN A 138 14.15 -8.66 1.34
N TYR A 139 13.73 -7.76 0.46
CA TYR A 139 14.00 -6.33 0.57
C TYR A 139 12.93 -5.59 1.37
N PHE A 140 11.68 -6.05 1.27
CA PHE A 140 10.52 -5.40 1.85
C PHE A 140 10.43 -5.58 3.37
N ARG A 141 11.09 -6.59 3.93
CA ARG A 141 11.19 -6.81 5.39
C ARG A 141 11.84 -5.63 6.12
N SER A 142 12.82 -4.97 5.50
CA SER A 142 13.46 -3.78 6.08
C SER A 142 12.50 -2.60 6.22
N GLU A 143 11.55 -2.48 5.29
CA GLU A 143 10.52 -1.44 5.30
C GLU A 143 9.52 -1.65 6.43
N MET A 144 9.10 -2.90 6.66
CA MET A 144 8.26 -3.27 7.80
C MET A 144 8.92 -2.93 9.15
N PHE A 145 10.23 -3.13 9.28
CA PHE A 145 10.95 -2.71 10.49
C PHE A 145 11.00 -1.18 10.63
N LEU A 146 11.12 -0.45 9.52
CA LEU A 146 11.19 1.01 9.51
C LEU A 146 9.84 1.65 9.87
N LEU A 147 8.71 1.02 9.50
CA LEU A 147 7.37 1.49 9.84
C LEU A 147 6.91 1.13 11.27
N CYS A 148 7.48 0.10 11.87
CA CYS A 148 7.18 -0.32 13.24
C CYS A 148 8.02 0.39 14.31
N LEU A 149 9.01 1.20 13.89
CA LEU A 149 9.83 2.08 14.74
C LEU A 149 9.14 3.44 14.94
#